data_AF-A0AA88YID9-F1
#
_entry.id   AF-A0AA88YID9-F1
#
_cell.length_a   1.000
_cell.length_b   1.000
_cell.length_c   1.000
_cell.angle_alpha   90.00
_cell.angle_beta   90.00
_cell.angle_gamma   90.00
#
_symmetry.space_group_name_H-M   'P 1'
#
loop_
_entity.id
_entity.type
_entity.pdbx_description
1 polymer ?
#
loop_
_entity_poly.entity_id
_entity_poly.type
_entity_poly.pdbx_seq_one_letter_code
_entity_poly.pdbx_strand_id
1 'polypeptide(L)'
;MELCCYKGNLFGKYNSAVGRAEDYYHLRGRYTVRGGDCILGWSIAYNNAAFGNSNSSSSWAGIHYADEGIIYTQWLLARYQQREHFWRAFHTNQDTFKRIC
;
A
#
# COMPACT_ATOMS: atom_id res chain seq x y z
N MET A 1 2.84 -8.55 4.45
CA MET A 1 3.06 -8.03 3.08
C MET A 1 4.28 -8.71 2.50
N GLU A 2 4.21 -9.08 1.22
CA GLU A 2 5.35 -9.55 0.43
C GLU A 2 5.63 -8.52 -0.66
N LEU A 3 6.88 -8.07 -0.76
CA LEU A 3 7.30 -7.01 -1.67
C LEU A 3 8.57 -7.44 -2.40
N CYS A 4 8.51 -7.44 -3.72
CA CYS A 4 9.64 -7.68 -4.61
C CYS A 4 9.99 -6.40 -5.37
N CYS A 5 11.28 -6.15 -5.58
CA CYS A 5 11.78 -4.99 -6.30
C CYS A 5 12.61 -5.40 -7.53
N TYR A 6 12.38 -4.73 -8.67
CA TYR A 6 13.16 -4.95 -9.89
C TYR A 6 13.14 -3.72 -10.80
N LYS A 7 14.32 -3.18 -11.13
CA LYS A 7 14.51 -2.04 -12.06
C LYS A 7 13.56 -0.86 -11.76
N GLY A 8 13.50 -0.45 -10.49
CA GLY A 8 12.63 0.64 -10.04
C GLY A 8 11.14 0.28 -9.92
N ASN A 9 10.74 -0.96 -10.20
CA ASN A 9 9.37 -1.45 -9.99
C ASN A 9 9.25 -2.14 -8.64
N LEU A 10 8.06 -2.02 -8.05
CA LEU A 10 7.60 -2.80 -6.92
C LEU A 10 6.40 -3.66 -7.35
N PHE A 11 6.38 -4.92 -6.92
CA PHE A 11 5.27 -5.83 -7.12
C PHE A 11 5.21 -6.83 -5.97
N GLY A 12 4.03 -7.36 -5.69
CA GLY A 12 3.89 -8.34 -4.62
C GLY A 12 2.46 -8.58 -4.22
N LYS A 13 2.29 -8.97 -2.96
CA LYS A 13 1.00 -9.31 -2.36
C LYS A 13 0.84 -8.65 -1.01
N TYR A 14 -0.34 -8.11 -0.77
CA TYR A 14 -0.73 -7.50 0.48
C TYR A 14 -1.90 -8.25 1.07
N ASN A 15 -1.79 -8.64 2.34
CA ASN A 15 -2.89 -9.18 3.12
C ASN A 15 -3.14 -8.19 4.26
N SER A 16 -4.36 -7.67 4.34
CA SER A 16 -4.75 -6.72 5.37
C SER A 16 -5.31 -7.45 6.57
N ALA A 17 -4.79 -7.15 7.76
CA ALA A 17 -5.35 -7.70 9.01
C ALA A 17 -6.63 -6.97 9.48
N VAL A 18 -7.00 -5.88 8.81
CA VAL A 18 -8.14 -5.01 9.18
C VAL A 18 -8.94 -4.59 7.95
N GLY A 19 -10.19 -4.18 8.20
CA GLY A 19 -11.12 -3.72 7.17
C GLY A 19 -11.88 -4.86 6.50
N ARG A 20 -12.54 -4.54 5.38
CA ARG A 20 -13.24 -5.51 4.52
C ARG A 20 -12.25 -6.06 3.50
N ALA A 21 -11.39 -6.95 3.97
CA ALA A 21 -10.34 -7.59 3.20
C ALA A 21 -10.20 -9.05 3.67
N GLU A 22 -10.10 -9.96 2.72
CA GLU A 22 -9.82 -11.38 2.97
C GLU A 22 -8.82 -11.85 1.92
N ASP A 23 -7.85 -12.67 2.34
CA ASP A 23 -6.76 -13.17 1.49
C ASP A 23 -5.87 -12.03 0.91
N TYR A 24 -5.04 -12.37 -0.08
CA TYR A 24 -4.08 -11.47 -0.70
C TYR A 24 -4.68 -10.60 -1.81
N TYR A 25 -4.17 -9.38 -1.91
CA TYR A 25 -4.39 -8.44 -3.01
C TYR A 25 -3.07 -8.14 -3.70
N HIS A 26 -3.09 -7.94 -5.02
CA HIS A 26 -1.89 -7.54 -5.74
C HIS A 26 -1.54 -6.08 -5.45
N LEU A 27 -0.27 -5.84 -5.12
CA LEU A 27 0.29 -4.50 -5.04
C LEU A 27 1.22 -4.24 -6.22
N ARG A 28 1.23 -3.00 -6.72
CA ARG A 28 2.21 -2.51 -7.70
C ARG A 28 2.66 -1.11 -7.36
N GLY A 29 3.92 -0.80 -7.66
CA GLY A 29 4.51 0.47 -7.30
C GLY A 29 5.83 0.75 -7.97
N ARG A 30 6.49 1.80 -7.49
CA ARG A 30 7.81 2.25 -7.96
C ARG A 30 8.67 2.65 -6.76
N TYR A 31 9.98 2.62 -6.97
CA TYR A 31 10.94 3.14 -5.99
C TYR A 31 12.13 3.80 -6.69
N THR A 32 12.82 4.66 -5.95
CA THR A 32 14.13 5.23 -6.29
C THR A 32 15.05 5.17 -5.07
N VAL A 33 16.36 5.14 -5.29
CA VAL A 33 17.38 5.00 -4.25
C VAL A 33 18.20 6.27 -4.14
N ARG A 34 18.43 6.74 -2.92
CA ARG A 34 19.32 7.88 -2.65
C ARG A 34 20.03 7.66 -1.31
N GLY A 35 21.36 7.60 -1.34
CA GLY A 35 22.15 7.51 -0.10
C GLY A 35 21.96 6.23 0.70
N GLY A 36 21.52 5.13 0.06
CA GLY A 36 21.18 3.87 0.72
C GLY A 36 19.69 3.73 1.04
N ASP A 37 19.01 4.84 1.26
CA ASP A 37 17.56 4.86 1.51
C ASP A 37 16.76 4.73 0.21
N CYS A 38 15.53 4.23 0.34
CA CYS A 38 14.62 4.04 -0.79
C CYS A 38 13.36 4.87 -0.61
N ILE A 39 13.14 5.86 -1.49
CA ILE A 39 11.85 6.55 -1.63
C ILE A 39 10.97 5.67 -2.50
N LEU A 40 9.76 5.37 -2.02
CA LEU A 40 8.92 4.36 -2.65
C LEU A 40 7.42 4.68 -2.51
N GLY A 41 6.63 4.05 -3.36
CA GLY A 41 5.19 4.05 -3.23
C GLY A 41 4.54 2.92 -4.03
N TRP A 42 3.42 2.43 -3.53
CA TRP A 42 2.65 1.36 -4.17
C TRP A 42 1.15 1.57 -3.98
N SER A 43 0.37 0.94 -4.84
CA SER A 43 -1.09 0.96 -4.80
C SER A 43 -1.67 -0.43 -4.80
N ILE A 44 -2.84 -0.56 -4.19
CA ILE A 44 -3.65 -1.76 -4.11
C ILE A 44 -5.08 -1.39 -4.47
N ALA A 45 -5.69 -2.12 -5.39
CA ALA A 45 -7.13 -2.15 -5.56
C ALA A 45 -7.67 -3.34 -4.77
N TYR A 46 -8.65 -3.13 -3.90
CA TYR A 46 -9.21 -4.18 -3.06
C TYR A 46 -10.26 -4.98 -3.85
N ASN A 47 -9.77 -5.75 -4.81
CA ASN A 47 -10.55 -6.69 -5.59
C ASN A 47 -9.75 -7.99 -5.75
N ASN A 48 -10.29 -9.10 -5.25
CA ASN A 48 -9.69 -10.42 -5.40
C ASN A 48 -10.77 -11.51 -5.55
N ALA A 49 -10.33 -12.73 -5.89
CA ALA A 49 -11.25 -13.84 -6.13
C ALA A 49 -11.93 -14.36 -4.86
N ALA A 50 -11.26 -14.28 -3.70
CA ALA A 50 -11.77 -14.80 -2.43
C ALA A 50 -12.88 -13.91 -1.84
N PHE A 51 -12.68 -12.58 -1.87
CA PHE A 51 -13.56 -11.61 -1.21
C PHE A 51 -14.38 -10.75 -2.17
N GLY A 52 -14.08 -10.80 -3.47
CA GLY A 52 -14.68 -9.94 -4.48
C GLY A 52 -14.15 -8.50 -4.41
N ASN A 53 -14.96 -7.55 -4.87
CA ASN A 53 -14.57 -6.16 -5.06
C ASN A 53 -15.14 -5.25 -3.95
N SER A 54 -14.25 -4.68 -3.13
CA SER A 54 -14.61 -3.72 -2.07
C SER A 54 -14.84 -2.29 -2.58
N ASN A 55 -14.72 -2.05 -3.90
CA ASN A 55 -14.87 -0.73 -4.55
C ASN A 55 -13.99 0.35 -3.91
N SER A 56 -12.76 -0.02 -3.56
CA SER A 56 -11.81 0.85 -2.90
C SER A 56 -10.38 0.58 -3.35
N SER A 57 -9.52 1.57 -3.22
CA SER A 57 -8.08 1.45 -3.44
C SER A 57 -7.30 2.22 -2.38
N SER A 58 -6.14 1.71 -2.02
CA SER A 58 -5.18 2.41 -1.16
C SER A 58 -3.87 2.62 -1.90
N SER A 59 -3.25 3.77 -1.66
CA SER A 59 -1.88 4.04 -2.08
C SER A 59 -1.04 4.44 -0.87
N TRP A 60 0.17 3.91 -0.80
CA TRP A 60 1.18 4.27 0.19
C TRP A 60 2.31 5.01 -0.51
N ALA A 61 2.85 6.03 0.15
CA ALA A 61 4.08 6.70 -0.23
C ALA A 61 4.95 6.88 1.02
N GLY A 62 6.25 6.67 0.87
CA GLY A 62 7.13 6.67 2.03
C GLY A 62 8.60 6.45 1.71
N ILE A 63 9.35 6.21 2.79
CA ILE A 63 10.80 6.02 2.75
C ILE A 63 11.14 4.77 3.55
N HIS A 64 11.98 3.92 2.96
CA HIS A 64 12.69 2.86 3.66
C HIS A 64 14.06 3.38 4.08
N TYR A 65 14.30 3.45 5.39
CA TYR A 65 15.60 3.80 5.97
C TYR A 65 16.43 2.53 6.14
N ALA A 66 17.57 2.46 5.45
CA ALA A 66 18.33 1.23 5.30
C ALA A 66 19.04 0.79 6.58
N ASP A 67 19.42 1.74 7.44
CA ASP A 67 20.03 1.51 8.75
C ASP A 67 19.03 0.91 9.75
N GLU A 68 17.76 1.30 9.67
CA GLU A 68 16.69 0.77 10.53
C GLU A 68 16.06 -0.52 9.97
N GLY A 69 16.08 -0.69 8.64
CA GLY A 69 15.31 -1.75 7.96
C GLY A 69 13.79 -1.57 8.10
N ILE A 70 13.35 -0.31 8.26
CA ILE A 70 11.95 0.08 8.48
C ILE A 70 11.46 0.93 7.30
N ILE A 71 10.20 0.71 6.90
CA ILE A 71 9.49 1.54 5.93
C ILE A 71 8.46 2.40 6.69
N TYR A 72 8.61 3.72 6.62
CA TYR A 72 7.61 4.67 7.11
C TYR A 72 6.79 5.19 5.94
N THR A 73 5.47 5.18 6.06
CA THR A 73 4.57 5.56 4.97
C THR A 73 3.40 6.38 5.45
N GLN A 74 2.93 7.30 4.62
CA GLN A 74 1.55 7.75 4.69
C GLN A 74 0.74 7.05 3.60
N TRP A 75 -0.54 6.84 3.86
CA TRP A 75 -1.45 6.24 2.89
C TRP A 75 -2.72 7.04 2.69
N LEU A 76 -3.29 6.88 1.50
CA LEU A 76 -4.60 7.40 1.11
C LEU A 76 -5.49 6.24 0.69
N LEU A 77 -6.59 6.01 1.39
CA LEU A 77 -7.64 5.05 1.02
C LEU A 77 -8.80 5.81 0.40
N ALA A 78 -9.04 5.55 -0.89
CA ALA A 78 -10.23 5.99 -1.60
C ALA A 78 -11.29 4.89 -1.58
N ARG A 79 -12.51 5.24 -1.20
CA ARG A 79 -13.68 4.37 -1.31
C ARG A 79 -14.67 5.00 -2.26
N TYR A 80 -15.34 4.19 -3.08
CA TYR A 80 -16.45 4.67 -3.86
C TYR A 80 -17.50 5.33 -2.96
N GLN A 81 -17.93 6.51 -3.35
CA GLN A 81 -19.03 7.25 -2.76
C GLN A 81 -19.87 7.82 -3.90
N GLN A 82 -21.15 8.04 -3.65
CA GLN A 82 -21.98 8.88 -4.52
C GLN A 82 -21.43 10.31 -4.55
N ARG A 83 -21.73 11.06 -5.62
CA ARG A 83 -21.10 12.35 -5.91
C ARG A 83 -21.30 13.37 -4.78
N GLU A 84 -22.47 13.35 -4.16
CA GLU A 84 -22.90 14.20 -3.04
C GLU A 84 -22.11 13.91 -1.76
N HIS A 85 -21.43 12.76 -1.69
CA HIS A 85 -20.66 12.28 -0.55
C HIS A 85 -19.16 12.13 -0.85
N PHE A 86 -18.69 12.67 -1.99
CA PHE A 86 -17.27 12.59 -2.37
C PHE A 86 -16.33 13.16 -1.30
N TRP A 87 -16.77 14.17 -0.55
CA TRP A 87 -15.99 14.80 0.51
C TRP A 87 -15.52 13.83 1.61
N ARG A 88 -16.20 12.69 1.80
CA ARG A 88 -15.82 11.64 2.77
C ARG A 88 -15.24 10.37 2.11
N ALA A 89 -14.91 10.43 0.81
CA ALA A 89 -14.41 9.27 0.07
C ALA A 89 -12.99 8.87 0.46
N PHE A 90 -12.21 9.80 1.01
CA PHE A 90 -10.79 9.62 1.29
C PHE A 90 -10.50 9.53 2.77
N HIS A 91 -9.69 8.55 3.15
CA HIS A 91 -9.11 8.42 4.49
C HIS A 91 -7.60 8.47 4.35
N THR A 92 -6.92 9.10 5.31
CA THR A 92 -5.47 9.14 5.36
C THR A 92 -4.97 8.73 6.73
N ASN A 93 -3.83 8.03 6.77
CA ASN A 93 -3.13 7.72 8.00
C ASN A 93 -1.67 7.33 7.70
N GLN A 94 -0.97 6.84 8.71
CA GLN A 94 0.39 6.35 8.64
C GLN A 94 0.45 4.85 8.93
N ASP A 95 1.29 4.13 8.18
CA ASP A 95 1.70 2.77 8.50
C ASP A 95 3.24 2.68 8.60
N THR A 96 3.71 1.81 9.49
CA THR A 96 5.13 1.47 9.64
C THR A 96 5.30 -0.03 9.40
N PHE A 97 6.18 -0.39 8.46
CA PHE A 97 6.47 -1.78 8.12
C PHE A 97 7.88 -2.15 8.57
N LYS A 98 8.01 -3.28 9.26
CA LYS A 98 9.28 -3.88 9.65
C LYS A 98 9.32 -5.35 9.25
N ARG A 99 10.51 -5.87 8.95
CA ARG A 99 10.72 -7.31 8.80
C ARG A 99 10.69 -7.95 10.19
N ILE A 100 9.91 -9.02 10.35
CA ILE A 100 9.96 -9.86 11.55
C ILE A 100 10.87 -11.04 11.22
N CYS A 101 11.91 -11.22 12.02
CA CYS A 101 12.87 -12.32 11.95
C CYS A 101 12.26 -13.59 12.53
#